data_AF-A0A1G9ENP1-F1
#
_entry.id   AF-A0A1G9ENP1-F1
#
_cell.length_a   1.000
_cell.length_b   1.000
_cell.length_c   1.000
_cell.angle_alpha   90.00
_cell.angle_beta   90.00
_cell.angle_gamma   90.00
#
_symmetry.space_group_name_H-M   'P 1'
#
loop_
_entity.id
_entity.type
_entity.pdbx_description
1 polymer ?
#
loop_
_entity_poly.entity_id
_entity_poly.type
_entity_poly.pdbx_seq_one_letter_code
_entity_poly.pdbx_strand_id
1 'polypeptide(L)'
;MHTIRIKKKQYAVGFWWQILDGKGGKKLLMEQARKVATDFSDREYNYVIARKQQFGLSSDSAKLNRIPSLACALVERSRSTWIGMFCLSDEENLWWVCAVSKKTIVAEGDQFFNSREETEAHLKSLKTMSDWEKNEFICETFGDTLKHFDGLIKPSERVQPLYPQKNNGKLLILAAAVVLTVAGFIFWNDYQADQLAEQQRIAAIKARTEAEKNKANFNSDPGKYFTMPWKISPMPLKFAEPFLKAMRNTEPFNNGWKLETITRNDKGIYMAWSHQDGAEFTNRPGNSSFGSRPDLAEINIDYPKGLIRPEQKLINKTDATAHLYELTRTLGAKLNLTWKSPEIKKKNNKFLNKPFEIIAPWIKGEWKLSGLPAGSAISDFLFIQMDSIPCLVISEISFTRNQCSMEGQIYAKY
;
A
#
# COMPACT_ATOMS: atom_id res chain seq x y z
N MET A 1 5.54 -66.34 -28.50
CA MET A 1 6.77 -65.53 -28.69
C MET A 1 7.92 -66.18 -27.95
N HIS A 2 9.14 -66.02 -28.44
CA HIS A 2 10.35 -66.31 -27.67
C HIS A 2 11.36 -65.16 -27.85
N THR A 3 12.19 -64.89 -26.83
CA THR A 3 13.22 -63.86 -26.93
C THR A 3 14.60 -64.47 -27.00
N ILE A 4 15.33 -64.15 -28.06
CA ILE A 4 16.70 -64.62 -28.24
C ILE A 4 17.70 -63.49 -28.14
N ARG A 5 18.95 -63.83 -27.83
CA ARG A 5 20.05 -62.87 -27.76
C ARG A 5 21.01 -63.09 -28.91
N ILE A 6 21.09 -62.11 -29.81
CA ILE A 6 22.09 -62.08 -30.88
C ILE A 6 23.09 -60.97 -30.57
N LYS A 7 24.36 -61.34 -30.37
CA LYS A 7 25.43 -60.45 -29.90
C LYS A 7 25.05 -59.78 -28.56
N LYS A 8 24.91 -58.45 -28.53
CA LYS A 8 24.57 -57.65 -27.33
C LYS A 8 23.09 -57.19 -27.30
N LYS A 9 22.24 -57.67 -28.20
CA LYS A 9 20.83 -57.22 -28.31
C LYS A 9 19.87 -58.41 -28.23
N GLN A 10 18.74 -58.16 -27.58
CA GLN A 10 17.63 -59.10 -27.48
C GLN A 10 16.64 -58.84 -28.62
N TYR A 11 16.17 -59.91 -29.25
CA TYR A 11 15.18 -59.88 -30.32
C TYR A 11 14.03 -60.84 -30.01
N ALA A 12 12.84 -60.51 -30.47
CA ALA A 12 11.67 -61.38 -30.38
C ALA A 12 11.45 -62.13 -31.70
N VAL A 13 11.09 -63.42 -31.59
CA VAL A 13 10.70 -64.32 -32.69
C VAL A 13 9.36 -64.99 -32.38
N GLY A 14 8.73 -65.59 -33.40
CA GLY A 14 7.51 -66.38 -33.22
C GLY A 14 6.26 -65.53 -33.29
N PHE A 15 6.11 -64.75 -34.37
CA PHE A 15 4.92 -63.94 -34.62
C PHE A 15 4.10 -64.53 -35.75
N TRP A 16 2.77 -64.45 -35.59
CA TRP A 16 1.85 -64.73 -36.67
C TRP A 16 1.57 -63.46 -37.46
N TRP A 17 1.92 -63.47 -38.75
CA TRP A 17 1.90 -62.28 -39.59
C TRP A 17 0.61 -62.16 -40.40
N GLN A 18 0.04 -60.96 -40.46
CA GLN A 18 -1.13 -60.64 -41.25
C GLN A 18 -0.87 -59.42 -42.13
N ILE A 19 -1.35 -59.48 -43.38
CA ILE A 19 -1.25 -58.37 -44.34
C ILE A 19 -2.46 -57.46 -44.14
N LEU A 20 -2.21 -56.15 -44.18
CA LEU A 20 -3.25 -55.13 -44.10
C LEU A 20 -3.73 -54.81 -45.52
N ASP A 21 -5.01 -54.97 -45.80
CA ASP A 21 -5.61 -54.50 -47.05
C ASP A 21 -5.68 -52.96 -47.03
N GLY A 22 -4.76 -52.30 -47.74
CA GLY A 22 -4.73 -50.84 -47.94
C GLY A 22 -3.61 -50.10 -47.21
N LYS A 23 -3.55 -48.78 -47.41
CA LYS A 23 -2.59 -47.89 -46.73
C LYS A 23 -3.21 -47.34 -45.44
N GLY A 24 -2.96 -48.00 -44.31
CA GLY A 24 -3.41 -47.57 -42.99
C GLY A 24 -2.28 -47.00 -42.12
N GLY A 25 -2.55 -45.93 -41.38
CA GLY A 25 -1.64 -45.44 -40.34
C GLY A 25 -1.56 -46.39 -39.13
N LYS A 26 -0.55 -46.23 -38.27
CA LYS A 26 -0.29 -47.10 -37.09
C LYS A 26 -1.53 -47.35 -36.21
N LYS A 27 -2.44 -46.38 -36.09
CA LYS A 27 -3.68 -46.49 -35.31
C LYS A 27 -4.65 -47.53 -35.90
N LEU A 28 -4.85 -47.50 -37.21
CA LEU A 28 -5.75 -48.41 -37.92
C LEU A 28 -5.21 -49.84 -37.89
N LEU A 29 -3.89 -50.01 -38.01
CA LEU A 29 -3.23 -51.29 -37.83
C LEU A 29 -3.46 -51.86 -36.42
N MET A 30 -3.34 -51.03 -35.38
CA MET A 30 -3.61 -51.46 -34.01
C MET A 30 -5.06 -51.85 -33.77
N GLU A 31 -6.01 -51.16 -34.40
CA GLU A 31 -7.44 -51.51 -34.34
C GLU A 31 -7.73 -52.84 -35.05
N GLN A 32 -7.16 -53.07 -36.24
CA GLN A 32 -7.29 -54.35 -36.94
C GLN A 32 -6.59 -55.50 -36.19
N ALA A 33 -5.41 -55.25 -35.64
CA ALA A 33 -4.71 -56.23 -34.81
C ALA A 33 -5.55 -56.65 -33.59
N ARG A 34 -6.25 -55.70 -32.95
CA ARG A 34 -7.19 -56.00 -31.87
C ARG A 34 -8.41 -56.80 -32.35
N LYS A 35 -8.94 -56.45 -33.52
CA LYS A 35 -10.07 -57.17 -34.12
C LYS A 35 -9.68 -58.63 -34.40
N VAL A 36 -8.56 -58.87 -35.07
CA VAL A 36 -8.05 -60.22 -35.33
C VAL A 36 -7.74 -60.97 -34.03
N ALA A 37 -7.18 -60.29 -33.03
CA ALA A 37 -6.96 -60.90 -31.72
C ALA A 37 -8.27 -61.28 -31.00
N THR A 38 -9.37 -60.59 -31.30
CA THR A 38 -10.71 -60.92 -30.79
C THR A 38 -11.34 -62.07 -31.57
N ASP A 39 -11.17 -62.09 -32.90
CA ASP A 39 -11.69 -63.14 -33.78
C ASP A 39 -11.01 -64.51 -33.53
N PHE A 40 -9.75 -64.49 -33.07
CA PHE A 40 -8.97 -65.67 -32.65
C PHE A 40 -8.67 -65.63 -31.14
N SER A 41 -9.73 -65.54 -30.33
CA SER A 41 -9.60 -65.41 -28.87
C SER A 41 -8.94 -66.63 -28.19
N ASP A 42 -8.98 -67.79 -28.84
CA ASP A 42 -8.34 -69.04 -28.41
C ASP A 42 -6.81 -68.95 -28.32
N ARG A 43 -6.19 -68.02 -29.05
CA ARG A 43 -4.72 -67.85 -29.11
C ARG A 43 -4.16 -66.81 -28.14
N GLU A 44 -5.02 -66.10 -27.40
CA GLU A 44 -4.67 -65.15 -26.34
C GLU A 44 -3.60 -64.10 -26.71
N TYR A 45 -3.71 -63.52 -27.90
CA TYR A 45 -2.74 -62.51 -28.36
C TYR A 45 -2.71 -61.26 -27.46
N ASN A 46 -1.53 -60.92 -26.92
CA ASN A 46 -1.34 -59.77 -26.03
C ASN A 46 -0.25 -58.79 -26.50
N TYR A 47 0.53 -59.18 -27.50
CA TYR A 47 1.59 -58.37 -28.11
C TYR A 47 1.37 -58.17 -29.61
N VAL A 48 1.77 -56.99 -30.08
CA VAL A 48 1.67 -56.61 -31.49
C VAL A 48 2.94 -55.90 -31.96
N ILE A 49 3.36 -56.24 -33.17
CA ILE A 49 4.35 -55.50 -33.96
C ILE A 49 3.66 -54.88 -35.16
N ALA A 50 3.86 -53.58 -35.33
CA ALA A 50 3.26 -52.82 -36.41
C ALA A 50 4.31 -52.45 -37.46
N ARG A 51 4.17 -52.99 -38.68
CA ARG A 51 4.96 -52.63 -39.89
C ARG A 51 4.07 -51.87 -40.89
N LYS A 52 4.66 -51.26 -41.91
CA LYS A 52 3.94 -50.35 -42.86
C LYS A 52 2.66 -50.93 -43.47
N GLN A 53 2.62 -52.23 -43.78
CA GLN A 53 1.49 -52.91 -44.44
C GLN A 53 1.21 -54.29 -43.81
N GLN A 54 1.80 -54.59 -42.66
CA GLN A 54 1.68 -55.88 -42.00
C GLN A 54 1.70 -55.70 -40.48
N PHE A 55 1.08 -56.61 -39.76
CA PHE A 55 1.25 -56.70 -38.32
C PHE A 55 1.52 -58.13 -37.89
N GLY A 56 2.35 -58.28 -36.87
CA GLY A 56 2.66 -59.55 -36.23
C GLY A 56 1.96 -59.63 -34.88
N LEU A 57 1.25 -60.72 -34.62
CA LEU A 57 0.61 -61.01 -33.34
C LEU A 57 1.34 -62.13 -32.63
N SER A 58 1.46 -62.00 -31.31
CA SER A 58 1.92 -63.10 -30.46
C SER A 58 1.34 -63.00 -29.05
N SER A 59 1.30 -64.15 -28.39
CA SER A 59 1.11 -64.30 -26.95
C SER A 59 2.46 -64.54 -26.25
N ASP A 60 2.62 -63.97 -25.05
CA ASP A 60 3.70 -64.27 -24.10
C ASP A 60 3.29 -63.84 -22.68
N SER A 61 3.68 -64.60 -21.66
CA SER A 61 3.41 -64.27 -20.26
C SER A 61 4.33 -63.16 -19.71
N ALA A 62 5.50 -62.96 -20.32
CA ALA A 62 6.49 -62.00 -19.86
C ALA A 62 6.11 -60.55 -20.20
N LYS A 63 6.30 -59.61 -19.25
CA LYS A 63 6.12 -58.16 -19.49
C LYS A 63 7.23 -57.61 -20.37
N LEU A 64 7.08 -57.77 -21.68
CA LEU A 64 8.02 -57.28 -22.67
C LEU A 64 7.57 -55.92 -23.19
N ASN A 65 8.49 -54.96 -23.26
CA ASN A 65 8.20 -53.64 -23.81
C ASN A 65 9.36 -53.16 -24.69
N ARG A 66 9.04 -52.77 -25.93
CA ARG A 66 9.98 -52.14 -26.87
C ARG A 66 11.17 -53.03 -27.32
N ILE A 67 11.04 -54.35 -27.27
CA ILE A 67 12.03 -55.28 -27.86
C ILE A 67 11.82 -55.34 -29.39
N PRO A 68 12.89 -55.31 -30.21
CA PRO A 68 12.77 -55.42 -31.67
C PRO A 68 12.44 -56.85 -32.13
N SER A 69 11.70 -56.98 -33.23
CA SER A 69 11.48 -58.27 -33.92
C SER A 69 12.68 -58.68 -34.76
N LEU A 70 13.07 -59.96 -34.70
CA LEU A 70 14.15 -60.49 -35.54
C LEU A 70 13.76 -60.54 -37.01
N ALA A 71 12.56 -61.05 -37.33
CA ALA A 71 12.05 -61.12 -38.69
C ALA A 71 12.06 -59.73 -39.35
N CYS A 72 11.50 -58.72 -38.67
CA CYS A 72 11.53 -57.33 -39.16
C CYS A 72 12.96 -56.80 -39.34
N ALA A 73 13.88 -57.15 -38.44
CA ALA A 73 15.25 -56.68 -38.50
C ALA A 73 16.03 -57.22 -39.71
N LEU A 74 15.63 -58.37 -40.27
CA LEU A 74 16.28 -59.02 -41.41
C LEU A 74 15.64 -58.66 -42.76
N VAL A 75 14.34 -58.40 -42.80
CA VAL A 75 13.59 -58.20 -44.06
C VAL A 75 14.17 -57.06 -44.93
N GLU A 76 14.57 -55.94 -44.32
CA GLU A 76 14.98 -54.76 -45.10
C GLU A 76 16.27 -55.00 -45.90
N ARG A 77 17.28 -55.66 -45.32
CA ARG A 77 18.62 -55.87 -45.93
C ARG A 77 18.81 -57.23 -46.61
N SER A 78 17.90 -58.18 -46.41
CA SER A 78 17.92 -59.49 -47.09
C SER A 78 17.40 -59.41 -48.54
N ARG A 79 17.34 -60.54 -49.25
CA ARG A 79 16.73 -60.62 -50.60
C ARG A 79 15.23 -60.28 -50.55
N SER A 80 14.60 -59.98 -51.69
CA SER A 80 13.16 -59.69 -51.76
C SER A 80 12.31 -60.90 -51.41
N THR A 81 12.71 -62.08 -51.88
CA THR A 81 12.02 -63.35 -51.66
C THR A 81 13.06 -64.36 -51.20
N TRP A 82 12.87 -64.98 -50.04
CA TRP A 82 13.75 -66.00 -49.49
C TRP A 82 13.06 -66.80 -48.38
N ILE A 83 13.58 -68.00 -48.15
CA ILE A 83 13.19 -68.85 -47.03
C ILE A 83 14.43 -69.39 -46.35
N GLY A 84 14.40 -69.51 -45.02
CA GLY A 84 15.54 -70.04 -44.30
C GLY A 84 15.17 -70.76 -43.01
N MET A 85 16.02 -71.71 -42.66
CA MET A 85 16.01 -72.48 -41.42
C MET A 85 17.30 -72.19 -40.67
N PHE A 86 17.17 -71.70 -39.43
CA PHE A 86 18.29 -71.23 -38.63
C PHE A 86 18.28 -71.89 -37.25
N CYS A 87 19.40 -72.47 -36.83
CA CYS A 87 19.60 -72.82 -35.43
C CYS A 87 19.78 -71.54 -34.59
N LEU A 88 18.94 -71.34 -33.58
CA LEU A 88 18.98 -70.21 -32.65
C LEU A 88 19.66 -70.53 -31.32
N SER A 89 19.75 -71.81 -30.94
CA SER A 89 20.48 -72.28 -29.76
C SER A 89 20.83 -73.75 -29.93
N ASP A 90 22.13 -74.06 -29.99
CA ASP A 90 22.61 -75.45 -30.07
C ASP A 90 22.33 -76.21 -28.75
N GLU A 91 22.34 -75.51 -27.61
CA GLU A 91 22.11 -76.10 -26.28
C GLU A 91 20.63 -76.43 -26.01
N GLU A 92 19.73 -75.56 -26.47
CA GLU A 92 18.28 -75.71 -26.26
C GLU A 92 17.59 -76.40 -27.44
N ASN A 93 18.35 -76.79 -28.48
CA ASN A 93 17.85 -77.32 -29.74
C ASN A 93 16.72 -76.44 -30.34
N LEU A 94 16.91 -75.12 -30.28
CA LEU A 94 15.91 -74.14 -30.70
C LEU A 94 16.14 -73.75 -32.15
N TRP A 95 15.15 -73.99 -32.98
CA TRP A 95 15.20 -73.73 -34.42
C TRP A 95 14.19 -72.68 -34.82
N TRP A 96 14.51 -71.90 -35.85
CA TRP A 96 13.64 -70.84 -36.37
C TRP A 96 13.53 -70.89 -37.88
N VAL A 97 12.30 -70.83 -38.36
CA VAL A 97 11.98 -70.72 -39.77
C VAL A 97 11.53 -69.30 -40.06
N CYS A 98 12.20 -68.68 -41.03
CA CYS A 98 11.82 -67.37 -41.53
C CYS A 98 11.55 -67.42 -43.04
N ALA A 99 10.39 -66.94 -43.45
CA ALA A 99 9.97 -66.92 -44.84
C ALA A 99 9.46 -65.53 -45.23
N VAL A 100 10.08 -64.97 -46.25
CA VAL A 100 9.81 -63.61 -46.74
C VAL A 100 9.55 -63.69 -48.24
N SER A 101 8.42 -63.17 -48.71
CA SER A 101 8.09 -63.05 -50.13
C SER A 101 7.84 -61.59 -50.49
N LYS A 102 8.51 -61.06 -51.53
CA LYS A 102 8.39 -59.65 -51.95
C LYS A 102 8.49 -58.64 -50.78
N LYS A 103 9.44 -58.84 -49.87
CA LYS A 103 9.65 -58.04 -48.63
C LYS A 103 8.50 -58.07 -47.63
N THR A 104 7.57 -59.01 -47.76
CA THR A 104 6.49 -59.27 -46.81
C THR A 104 6.77 -60.57 -46.07
N ILE A 105 6.65 -60.56 -44.74
CA ILE A 105 6.80 -61.79 -43.95
C ILE A 105 5.53 -62.62 -44.16
N VAL A 106 5.69 -63.92 -44.45
CA VAL A 106 4.58 -64.85 -44.65
C VAL A 106 3.90 -65.16 -43.32
N ALA A 107 2.59 -65.46 -43.33
CA ALA A 107 1.78 -65.59 -42.12
C ALA A 107 2.37 -66.53 -41.06
N GLU A 108 2.84 -67.70 -41.49
CA GLU A 108 3.52 -68.69 -40.65
C GLU A 108 5.03 -68.75 -40.91
N GLY A 109 5.57 -67.69 -41.50
CA GLY A 109 6.98 -67.54 -41.86
C GLY A 109 7.84 -66.91 -40.79
N ASP A 110 7.43 -66.90 -39.51
CA ASP A 110 8.23 -66.48 -38.37
C ASP A 110 7.84 -67.36 -37.18
N GLN A 111 8.33 -68.60 -37.20
CA GLN A 111 7.98 -69.64 -36.23
C GLN A 111 9.24 -70.31 -35.69
N PHE A 112 9.19 -70.72 -34.44
CA PHE A 112 10.29 -71.43 -33.79
C PHE A 112 9.79 -72.78 -33.27
N PHE A 113 10.69 -73.75 -33.22
CA PHE A 113 10.42 -75.13 -32.82
C PHE A 113 11.57 -75.64 -31.95
N ASN A 114 11.26 -76.63 -31.09
CA ASN A 114 12.25 -77.27 -30.21
C ASN A 114 12.78 -78.60 -30.78
N SER A 115 12.41 -78.92 -32.03
CA SER A 115 12.86 -80.10 -32.77
C SER A 115 13.21 -79.74 -34.21
N ARG A 116 14.32 -80.30 -34.69
CA ARG A 116 14.77 -80.16 -36.08
C ARG A 116 13.77 -80.78 -37.05
N GLU A 117 13.22 -81.94 -36.71
CA GLU A 117 12.29 -82.69 -37.57
C GLU A 117 11.00 -81.90 -37.82
N GLU A 118 10.47 -81.25 -36.78
CA GLU A 118 9.30 -80.36 -36.87
C GLU A 118 9.61 -79.13 -37.72
N THR A 119 10.81 -78.57 -37.55
CA THR A 119 11.29 -77.40 -38.31
C THR A 119 11.42 -77.72 -39.80
N GLU A 120 12.00 -78.88 -40.14
CA GLU A 120 12.15 -79.34 -41.53
C GLU A 120 10.80 -79.64 -42.17
N ALA A 121 9.85 -80.23 -41.41
CA ALA A 121 8.49 -80.44 -41.88
C ALA A 121 7.77 -79.11 -42.17
N HIS A 122 7.92 -78.10 -41.29
CA HIS A 122 7.35 -76.77 -41.49
C HIS A 122 8.01 -76.04 -42.68
N LEU A 123 9.33 -76.13 -42.79
CA LEU A 123 10.08 -75.58 -43.93
C LEU A 123 9.59 -76.20 -45.25
N LYS A 124 9.40 -77.51 -45.30
CA LYS A 124 8.89 -78.22 -46.48
C LYS A 124 7.47 -77.78 -46.84
N SER A 125 6.60 -77.58 -45.85
CA SER A 125 5.25 -77.04 -46.05
C SER A 125 5.28 -75.66 -46.71
N LEU A 126 6.11 -74.74 -46.18
CA LEU A 126 6.27 -73.39 -46.74
C LEU A 126 6.91 -73.41 -48.13
N LYS A 127 7.85 -74.33 -48.40
CA LYS A 127 8.45 -74.51 -49.73
C LYS A 127 7.42 -74.78 -50.82
N THR A 128 6.38 -75.56 -50.52
CA THR A 128 5.32 -75.88 -51.49
C THR A 128 4.38 -74.70 -51.78
N MET A 129 4.32 -73.69 -50.90
CA MET A 129 3.36 -72.59 -51.00
C MET A 129 3.77 -71.43 -51.93
N SER A 130 5.04 -71.29 -52.27
CA SER A 130 5.54 -70.17 -53.10
C SER A 130 6.81 -70.54 -53.88
N ASP A 131 7.09 -69.83 -54.97
CA ASP A 131 8.41 -69.83 -55.59
C ASP A 131 9.34 -68.93 -54.77
N TRP A 132 10.45 -69.50 -54.28
CA TRP A 132 11.42 -68.83 -53.42
C TRP A 132 12.66 -68.33 -54.17
N GLU A 133 12.61 -68.30 -55.52
CA GLU A 133 13.68 -67.76 -56.39
C GLU A 133 15.05 -68.45 -56.15
N LYS A 134 15.04 -69.72 -55.72
CA LYS A 134 16.23 -70.50 -55.30
C LYS A 134 17.02 -69.85 -54.13
N ASN A 135 16.39 -68.97 -53.36
CA ASN A 135 16.98 -68.28 -52.21
C ASN A 135 16.67 -69.02 -50.92
N GLU A 136 17.26 -70.20 -50.77
CA GLU A 136 17.14 -71.03 -49.58
C GLU A 136 18.41 -70.95 -48.72
N PHE A 137 18.24 -70.68 -47.43
CA PHE A 137 19.34 -70.62 -46.47
C PHE A 137 19.12 -71.62 -45.33
N ILE A 138 20.00 -72.62 -45.22
CA ILE A 138 20.00 -73.56 -44.09
C ILE A 138 21.26 -73.33 -43.27
N CYS A 139 21.09 -72.97 -42.00
CA CYS A 139 22.18 -72.81 -41.03
C CYS A 139 22.04 -73.88 -39.94
N GLU A 140 22.94 -74.86 -40.00
CA GLU A 140 22.92 -76.07 -39.15
C GLU A 140 23.35 -75.80 -37.71
N THR A 141 24.21 -74.80 -37.48
CA THR A 141 24.70 -74.43 -36.16
C THR A 141 24.35 -72.98 -35.80
N PHE A 142 24.29 -72.66 -34.51
CA PHE A 142 24.10 -71.27 -34.07
C PHE A 142 25.22 -70.35 -34.60
N GLY A 143 26.44 -70.87 -34.72
CA GLY A 143 27.57 -70.14 -35.30
C GLY A 143 27.35 -69.74 -36.76
N ASP A 144 26.73 -70.62 -37.56
CA ASP A 144 26.42 -70.35 -38.97
C ASP A 144 25.29 -69.32 -39.10
N THR A 145 24.29 -69.40 -38.23
CA THR A 145 23.22 -68.40 -38.12
C THR A 145 23.79 -67.01 -37.82
N LEU A 146 24.74 -66.91 -36.88
CA LEU A 146 25.38 -65.63 -36.54
C LEU A 146 26.18 -65.04 -37.70
N LYS A 147 26.90 -65.87 -38.47
CA LYS A 147 27.62 -65.45 -39.67
C LYS A 147 26.65 -64.97 -40.75
N HIS A 148 25.56 -65.71 -40.96
CA HIS A 148 24.54 -65.34 -41.94
C HIS A 148 23.88 -63.99 -41.61
N PHE A 149 23.58 -63.75 -40.33
CA PHE A 149 22.95 -62.50 -39.88
C PHE A 149 23.91 -61.29 -39.87
N ASP A 150 25.21 -61.50 -40.05
CA ASP A 150 26.17 -60.40 -40.00
C ASP A 150 25.95 -59.41 -41.16
N GLY A 151 25.93 -58.11 -40.84
CA GLY A 151 25.58 -57.06 -41.79
C GLY A 151 24.09 -56.94 -42.17
N LEU A 152 23.28 -58.01 -41.98
CA LEU A 152 21.85 -58.03 -42.35
C LEU A 152 20.92 -57.40 -41.30
N ILE A 153 21.26 -57.51 -40.01
CA ILE A 153 20.40 -57.02 -38.92
C ILE A 153 20.37 -55.48 -38.87
N LYS A 154 19.18 -54.88 -38.99
CA LYS A 154 18.93 -53.46 -38.73
C LYS A 154 17.87 -53.29 -37.63
N PRO A 155 18.06 -52.42 -36.62
CA PRO A 155 17.02 -52.18 -35.61
C PRO A 155 15.73 -51.68 -36.26
N SER A 156 14.67 -52.46 -36.11
CA SER A 156 13.39 -52.26 -36.79
C SER A 156 12.23 -52.15 -35.80
N GLU A 157 11.02 -52.43 -36.26
CA GLU A 157 9.76 -52.37 -35.53
C GLU A 157 9.84 -53.10 -34.18
N ARG A 158 9.23 -52.50 -33.15
CA ARG A 158 9.32 -52.96 -31.77
C ARG A 158 7.97 -53.44 -31.25
N VAL A 159 8.04 -54.49 -30.42
CA VAL A 159 6.91 -55.07 -29.70
C VAL A 159 6.26 -54.03 -28.80
N GLN A 160 4.94 -53.95 -28.88
CA GLN A 160 4.08 -53.10 -28.07
C GLN A 160 2.95 -53.92 -27.46
N PRO A 161 2.49 -53.58 -26.24
CA PRO A 161 1.31 -54.21 -25.67
C PRO A 161 0.07 -53.85 -26.50
N LEU A 162 -0.78 -54.85 -26.76
CA LEU A 162 -2.01 -54.68 -27.54
C LEU A 162 -2.99 -53.72 -26.84
N TYR A 163 -3.02 -53.76 -25.50
CA TYR A 163 -3.84 -52.92 -24.63
C TYR A 163 -2.96 -52.00 -23.76
N PRO A 164 -3.09 -50.67 -23.86
CA PRO A 164 -2.29 -49.73 -23.06
C PRO A 164 -2.74 -49.69 -21.59
N GLN A 165 -1.79 -49.74 -20.66
CA GLN A 165 -2.05 -49.66 -19.21
C GLN A 165 -2.17 -48.19 -18.76
N LYS A 166 -3.30 -47.77 -18.17
CA LYS A 166 -3.53 -46.39 -17.64
C LYS A 166 -2.74 -46.16 -16.34
N ASN A 167 -2.11 -44.98 -16.18
CA ASN A 167 -1.39 -44.59 -14.96
C ASN A 167 -1.85 -43.20 -14.46
N ASN A 168 -2.53 -43.14 -13.31
CA ASN A 168 -3.25 -41.94 -12.80
C ASN A 168 -2.51 -41.15 -11.67
N GLY A 169 -1.29 -41.53 -11.27
CA GLY A 169 -0.65 -40.96 -10.07
C GLY A 169 -0.30 -39.46 -10.10
N LYS A 170 -0.18 -38.85 -11.29
CA LYS A 170 0.24 -37.44 -11.43
C LYS A 170 -0.86 -36.43 -11.09
N LEU A 171 -2.13 -36.83 -11.16
CA LEU A 171 -3.27 -35.94 -10.95
C LEU A 171 -3.53 -35.63 -9.46
N LEU A 172 -3.25 -36.60 -8.58
CA LEU A 172 -3.44 -36.46 -7.13
C LEU A 172 -2.41 -35.49 -6.50
N ILE A 173 -1.17 -35.50 -6.99
CA ILE A 173 -0.11 -34.60 -6.49
C ILE A 173 -0.43 -33.14 -6.79
N LEU A 174 -0.99 -32.86 -7.97
CA LEU A 174 -1.36 -31.51 -8.37
C LEU A 174 -2.47 -30.94 -7.47
N ALA A 175 -3.47 -31.74 -7.13
CA ALA A 175 -4.58 -31.32 -6.29
C ALA A 175 -4.13 -30.95 -4.86
N ALA A 176 -3.24 -31.75 -4.26
CA ALA A 176 -2.71 -31.49 -2.93
C ALA A 176 -1.90 -30.18 -2.86
N ALA A 177 -1.11 -29.89 -3.90
CA ALA A 177 -0.32 -28.66 -3.98
C ALA A 177 -1.21 -27.39 -4.01
N VAL A 178 -2.33 -27.43 -4.72
CA VAL A 178 -3.27 -26.30 -4.81
C VAL A 178 -3.96 -26.02 -3.48
N VAL A 179 -4.34 -27.07 -2.73
CA VAL A 179 -4.99 -26.87 -1.42
C VAL A 179 -4.04 -26.22 -0.41
N LEU A 180 -2.77 -26.63 -0.39
CA LEU A 180 -1.77 -26.06 0.51
C LEU A 180 -1.46 -24.59 0.21
N THR A 181 -1.39 -24.20 -1.06
CA THR A 181 -1.14 -22.79 -1.42
C THR A 181 -2.31 -21.89 -1.07
N VAL A 182 -3.55 -22.34 -1.28
CA VAL A 182 -4.75 -21.58 -0.89
C VAL A 182 -4.83 -21.42 0.63
N ALA A 183 -4.60 -22.50 1.39
CA ALA A 183 -4.60 -22.42 2.85
C ALA A 183 -3.51 -21.48 3.40
N GLY A 184 -2.30 -21.53 2.83
CA GLY A 184 -1.21 -20.62 3.20
C GLY A 184 -1.53 -19.15 2.90
N PHE A 185 -2.21 -18.87 1.77
CA PHE A 185 -2.60 -17.50 1.42
C PHE A 185 -3.65 -16.91 2.38
N ILE A 186 -4.65 -17.70 2.77
CA ILE A 186 -5.68 -17.26 3.73
C ILE A 186 -5.04 -16.91 5.08
N PHE A 187 -4.19 -17.80 5.60
CA PHE A 187 -3.51 -17.58 6.89
C PHE A 187 -2.60 -16.34 6.86
N TRP A 188 -1.87 -16.13 5.76
CA TRP A 188 -1.04 -14.94 5.58
C TRP A 188 -1.86 -13.65 5.57
N ASN A 189 -3.01 -13.65 4.89
CA ASN A 189 -3.87 -12.48 4.78
C ASN A 189 -4.49 -12.10 6.13
N ASP A 190 -4.96 -13.08 6.91
CA ASP A 190 -5.49 -12.83 8.26
C ASP A 190 -4.41 -12.30 9.20
N TYR A 191 -3.20 -12.88 9.16
CA TYR A 191 -2.07 -12.38 9.96
C TYR A 191 -1.71 -10.92 9.63
N GLN A 192 -1.72 -10.54 8.35
CA GLN A 192 -1.50 -9.14 7.95
C GLN A 192 -2.61 -8.20 8.43
N ALA A 193 -3.87 -8.65 8.36
CA ALA A 193 -5.01 -7.86 8.85
C ALA A 193 -4.92 -7.62 10.38
N ASP A 194 -4.54 -8.64 11.14
CA ASP A 194 -4.34 -8.53 12.60
C ASP A 194 -3.19 -7.57 12.95
N GLN A 195 -2.06 -7.65 12.24
CA GLN A 195 -0.93 -6.73 12.44
C GLN A 195 -1.33 -5.27 12.17
N LEU A 196 -2.09 -5.02 11.11
CA LEU A 196 -2.60 -3.67 10.82
C LEU A 196 -3.58 -3.19 11.89
N ALA A 197 -4.46 -4.06 12.39
CA ALA A 197 -5.39 -3.73 13.47
C ALA A 197 -4.66 -3.40 14.79
N GLU A 198 -3.59 -4.13 15.12
CA GLU A 198 -2.79 -3.87 16.31
C GLU A 198 -2.01 -2.56 16.20
N GLN A 199 -1.41 -2.28 15.04
CA GLN A 199 -0.75 -0.99 14.77
C GLN A 199 -1.73 0.19 14.91
N GLN A 200 -2.95 0.05 14.38
CA GLN A 200 -4.00 1.07 14.52
C GLN A 200 -4.41 1.27 15.97
N ARG A 201 -4.54 0.20 16.77
CA ARG A 201 -4.84 0.30 18.20
C ARG A 201 -3.74 1.02 18.97
N ILE A 202 -2.48 0.68 18.74
CA ILE A 202 -1.33 1.33 19.37
C ILE A 202 -1.26 2.81 18.96
N ALA A 203 -1.48 3.12 17.68
CA ALA A 203 -1.54 4.50 17.20
C ALA A 203 -2.68 5.30 17.86
N ALA A 204 -3.85 4.69 18.02
CA ALA A 204 -4.99 5.33 18.69
C ALA A 204 -4.70 5.60 20.18
N ILE A 205 -4.06 4.67 20.89
CA ILE A 205 -3.66 4.85 22.30
C ILE A 205 -2.61 5.97 22.42
N LYS A 206 -1.59 5.96 21.55
CA LYS A 206 -0.57 7.03 21.50
C LYS A 206 -1.21 8.40 21.21
N ALA A 207 -2.12 8.47 20.24
CA ALA A 207 -2.83 9.71 19.92
C ALA A 207 -3.69 10.22 21.09
N ARG A 208 -4.36 9.34 21.84
CA ARG A 208 -5.13 9.70 23.04
C ARG A 208 -4.24 10.24 24.15
N THR A 209 -3.16 9.53 24.48
CA THR A 209 -2.22 9.95 25.53
C THR A 209 -1.51 11.25 25.19
N GLU A 210 -1.15 11.48 23.92
CA GLU A 210 -0.57 12.74 23.46
C GLU A 210 -1.59 13.89 23.49
N ALA A 211 -2.85 13.63 23.13
CA ALA A 211 -3.91 14.62 23.26
C ALA A 211 -4.16 15.02 24.73
N GLU A 212 -4.09 14.07 25.67
CA GLU A 212 -4.19 14.34 27.11
C GLU A 212 -3.00 15.15 27.64
N LYS A 213 -1.77 14.77 27.28
CA LYS A 213 -0.56 15.54 27.63
C LYS A 213 -0.62 16.96 27.10
N ASN A 214 -1.07 17.13 25.85
CA ASN A 214 -1.23 18.45 25.26
C ASN A 214 -2.28 19.27 26.02
N LYS A 215 -3.44 18.69 26.36
CA LYS A 215 -4.45 19.35 27.21
C LYS A 215 -3.87 19.78 28.57
N ALA A 216 -3.10 18.91 29.23
CA ALA A 216 -2.45 19.22 30.50
C ALA A 216 -1.43 20.37 30.37
N ASN A 217 -0.64 20.38 29.30
CA ASN A 217 0.33 21.46 29.01
C ASN A 217 -0.34 22.81 28.74
N PHE A 218 -1.50 22.84 28.06
CA PHE A 218 -2.24 24.09 27.86
C PHE A 218 -2.89 24.58 29.16
N ASN A 219 -3.35 23.67 30.02
CA ASN A 219 -3.98 24.02 31.29
C ASN A 219 -2.97 24.47 32.37
N SER A 220 -1.69 24.11 32.27
CA SER A 220 -0.68 24.46 33.28
C SER A 220 -0.35 25.95 33.29
N ASP A 221 -0.44 26.63 32.14
CA ASP A 221 -0.21 28.08 32.04
C ASP A 221 -1.01 28.71 30.88
N PRO A 222 -2.34 28.91 31.07
CA PRO A 222 -3.19 29.48 30.02
C PRO A 222 -2.81 30.93 29.70
N GLY A 223 -2.20 31.66 30.64
CA GLY A 223 -1.86 33.08 30.49
C GLY A 223 -0.85 33.37 29.37
N LYS A 224 0.03 32.40 29.04
CA LYS A 224 1.01 32.52 27.94
C LYS A 224 0.40 32.76 26.57
N TYR A 225 -0.84 32.38 26.36
CA TYR A 225 -1.49 32.46 25.05
C TYR A 225 -2.23 33.78 24.81
N PHE A 226 -2.33 34.64 25.82
CA PHE A 226 -3.07 35.90 25.76
C PHE A 226 -2.14 37.09 25.95
N THR A 227 -2.49 38.21 25.32
CA THR A 227 -1.83 39.48 25.60
C THR A 227 -2.22 39.94 27.00
N MET A 228 -1.26 40.51 27.74
CA MET A 228 -1.49 41.08 29.06
C MET A 228 -1.27 42.60 29.03
N PRO A 229 -2.23 43.42 28.54
CA PRO A 229 -2.01 44.85 28.35
C PRO A 229 -1.58 45.59 29.61
N TRP A 230 -2.06 45.16 30.77
CA TRP A 230 -1.64 45.74 32.05
C TRP A 230 -0.18 45.49 32.41
N LYS A 231 0.55 44.57 31.77
CA LYS A 231 1.99 44.38 32.00
C LYS A 231 2.86 45.33 31.17
N ILE A 232 2.33 45.82 30.06
CA ILE A 232 3.08 46.63 29.08
C ILE A 232 2.62 48.10 29.04
N SER A 233 1.46 48.40 29.62
CA SER A 233 0.93 49.77 29.69
C SER A 233 1.49 50.51 30.90
N PRO A 234 1.75 51.83 30.82
CA PRO A 234 2.25 52.61 31.95
C PRO A 234 1.30 52.55 33.15
N MET A 235 1.85 52.76 34.35
CA MET A 235 1.03 53.09 35.52
C MET A 235 0.20 54.36 35.25
N PRO A 236 -1.06 54.44 35.73
CA PRO A 236 -1.93 55.62 35.59
C PRO A 236 -1.24 56.99 35.76
N LEU A 237 -0.42 57.19 36.80
CA LEU A 237 0.30 58.47 37.02
C LEU A 237 1.29 58.77 35.90
N LYS A 238 2.09 57.78 35.49
CA LYS A 238 3.01 57.93 34.35
C LYS A 238 2.26 58.12 33.03
N PHE A 239 1.07 57.51 32.91
CA PHE A 239 0.14 57.79 31.83
C PHE A 239 -0.58 59.14 31.98
N ALA A 240 -0.45 59.89 33.06
CA ALA A 240 -1.09 61.18 33.19
C ALA A 240 -0.10 62.34 33.11
N GLU A 241 1.15 62.14 33.54
CA GLU A 241 2.19 63.19 33.63
C GLU A 241 2.28 64.09 32.38
N PRO A 242 2.48 63.57 31.15
CA PRO A 242 2.46 64.39 29.93
C PRO A 242 1.16 65.18 29.71
N PHE A 243 0.00 64.57 30.00
CA PHE A 243 -1.30 65.22 29.86
C PHE A 243 -1.47 66.36 30.87
N LEU A 244 -1.12 66.11 32.14
CA LEU A 244 -1.13 67.12 33.20
C LEU A 244 -0.18 68.28 32.88
N LYS A 245 0.99 67.98 32.30
CA LYS A 245 1.94 69.00 31.84
C LYS A 245 1.35 69.84 30.70
N ALA A 246 0.69 69.22 29.72
CA ALA A 246 0.01 69.93 28.65
C ALA A 246 -1.11 70.83 29.20
N MET A 247 -2.02 70.27 30.02
CA MET A 247 -3.10 71.02 30.67
C MET A 247 -2.61 72.22 31.49
N ARG A 248 -1.50 72.10 32.22
CA ARG A 248 -0.94 73.20 33.03
C ARG A 248 -0.26 74.28 32.20
N ASN A 249 0.31 73.93 31.05
CA ASN A 249 1.11 74.85 30.23
C ASN A 249 0.32 75.42 29.04
N THR A 250 -0.92 74.99 28.83
CA THR A 250 -1.78 75.48 27.75
C THR A 250 -2.79 76.48 28.28
N GLU A 251 -2.73 77.70 27.77
CA GLU A 251 -3.71 78.74 28.08
C GLU A 251 -5.07 78.41 27.44
N PRO A 252 -6.20 78.60 28.17
CA PRO A 252 -7.54 78.37 27.63
C PRO A 252 -7.89 79.25 26.41
N PHE A 253 -7.27 80.43 26.31
CA PHE A 253 -7.39 81.35 25.19
C PHE A 253 -6.00 81.86 24.80
N ASN A 254 -5.67 81.81 23.51
CA ASN A 254 -4.37 82.25 22.99
C ASN A 254 -4.58 82.90 21.61
N ASN A 255 -4.16 84.16 21.43
CA ASN A 255 -4.26 84.89 20.16
C ASN A 255 -5.67 84.92 19.54
N GLY A 256 -6.72 84.97 20.37
CA GLY A 256 -8.12 84.92 19.92
C GLY A 256 -8.63 83.50 19.61
N TRP A 257 -7.79 82.48 19.71
CA TRP A 257 -8.21 81.08 19.60
C TRP A 257 -8.57 80.51 20.97
N LYS A 258 -9.67 79.77 21.05
CA LYS A 258 -10.15 79.13 22.27
C LYS A 258 -9.80 77.65 22.26
N LEU A 259 -9.18 77.15 23.33
CA LEU A 259 -8.88 75.73 23.50
C LEU A 259 -10.18 74.91 23.46
N GLU A 260 -10.28 74.01 22.49
CA GLU A 260 -11.44 73.13 22.34
C GLU A 260 -11.18 71.78 23.01
N THR A 261 -9.99 71.21 22.81
CA THR A 261 -9.67 69.89 23.35
C THR A 261 -8.19 69.68 23.64
N ILE A 262 -7.90 68.90 24.68
CA ILE A 262 -6.62 68.24 24.94
C ILE A 262 -6.94 66.76 25.17
N THR A 263 -6.38 65.88 24.37
CA THR A 263 -6.62 64.43 24.46
C THR A 263 -5.28 63.70 24.47
N ARG A 264 -5.13 62.73 25.36
CA ARG A 264 -3.94 61.88 25.47
C ARG A 264 -4.32 60.42 25.33
N ASN A 265 -3.75 59.74 24.34
CA ASN A 265 -3.97 58.31 24.05
C ASN A 265 -2.63 57.56 23.88
N ASP A 266 -2.66 56.38 23.24
CA ASP A 266 -1.46 55.55 23.01
C ASP A 266 -0.51 56.08 21.93
N LYS A 267 -0.97 57.00 21.07
CA LYS A 267 -0.18 57.63 20.00
C LYS A 267 0.53 58.88 20.51
N GLY A 268 -0.15 59.65 21.35
CA GLY A 268 0.42 60.86 21.92
C GLY A 268 -0.61 61.81 22.51
N ILE A 269 -0.32 63.11 22.43
CA ILE A 269 -1.22 64.19 22.83
C ILE A 269 -1.72 64.91 21.58
N TYR A 270 -3.04 65.01 21.46
CA TYR A 270 -3.73 65.85 20.49
C TYR A 270 -4.28 67.08 21.21
N MET A 271 -4.04 68.25 20.65
CA MET A 271 -4.62 69.51 21.13
C MET A 271 -5.27 70.24 19.98
N ALA A 272 -6.43 70.83 20.21
CA ALA A 272 -7.09 71.65 19.21
C ALA A 272 -7.68 72.93 19.80
N TRP A 273 -7.65 73.99 19.00
CA TRP A 273 -8.22 75.28 19.31
C TRP A 273 -9.21 75.69 18.22
N SER A 274 -10.38 76.16 18.65
CA SER A 274 -11.40 76.76 17.80
C SER A 274 -11.13 78.25 17.59
N HIS A 275 -11.22 78.72 16.36
CA HIS A 275 -11.17 80.14 16.00
C HIS A 275 -12.32 80.89 16.68
N GLN A 276 -12.06 82.11 17.16
CA GLN A 276 -13.10 83.00 17.70
C GLN A 276 -13.13 84.31 16.92
N ASP A 277 -14.24 85.03 17.02
CA ASP A 277 -14.42 86.34 16.41
C ASP A 277 -13.29 87.30 16.84
N GLY A 278 -12.59 87.87 15.85
CA GLY A 278 -11.45 88.77 16.07
C GLY A 278 -10.08 88.09 16.10
N ALA A 279 -10.00 86.76 16.01
CA ALA A 279 -8.72 86.05 15.92
C ALA A 279 -8.15 86.08 14.50
N GLU A 280 -6.83 86.20 14.38
CA GLU A 280 -6.14 86.15 13.09
C GLU A 280 -5.79 84.71 12.70
N PHE A 281 -6.03 84.34 11.43
CA PHE A 281 -5.63 83.04 10.87
C PHE A 281 -4.11 82.87 10.75
N THR A 282 -3.37 83.98 10.71
CA THR A 282 -1.91 84.04 10.64
C THR A 282 -1.24 83.87 12.01
N ASN A 283 -1.93 84.18 13.10
CA ASN A 283 -1.40 84.13 14.47
C ASN A 283 -2.06 83.01 15.27
N ARG A 284 -1.65 81.77 15.01
CA ARG A 284 -2.21 80.56 15.63
C ARG A 284 -1.52 80.20 16.95
N PRO A 285 -2.15 79.41 17.85
CA PRO A 285 -1.51 78.93 19.07
C PRO A 285 -0.30 78.05 18.77
N GLY A 286 0.87 78.43 19.30
CA GLY A 286 2.11 77.68 19.18
C GLY A 286 2.50 77.41 17.71
N ASN A 287 2.94 76.18 17.44
CA ASN A 287 3.31 75.68 16.12
C ASN A 287 2.19 74.82 15.47
N SER A 288 0.93 75.22 15.68
CA SER A 288 -0.25 74.51 15.16
C SER A 288 -0.42 74.62 13.65
N SER A 289 -0.96 73.56 13.07
CA SER A 289 -1.43 73.48 11.68
C SER A 289 -2.95 73.60 11.63
N PHE A 290 -3.51 74.01 10.49
CA PHE A 290 -4.95 73.91 10.31
C PHE A 290 -5.39 72.45 10.31
N GLY A 291 -6.53 72.18 10.95
CA GLY A 291 -7.19 70.90 10.91
C GLY A 291 -7.96 70.70 9.60
N SER A 292 -9.01 69.89 9.67
CA SER A 292 -9.91 69.64 8.54
C SER A 292 -10.58 70.90 7.97
N ARG A 293 -10.64 71.97 8.75
CA ARG A 293 -11.17 73.27 8.37
C ARG A 293 -10.28 74.39 8.92
N PRO A 294 -10.25 75.59 8.30
CA PRO A 294 -9.42 76.70 8.75
C PRO A 294 -9.81 77.28 10.11
N ASP A 295 -11.03 77.02 10.59
CA ASP A 295 -11.53 77.44 11.90
C ASP A 295 -11.02 76.57 13.06
N LEU A 296 -10.18 75.57 12.77
CA LEU A 296 -9.61 74.65 13.75
C LEU A 296 -8.09 74.61 13.58
N ALA A 297 -7.36 74.91 14.66
CA ALA A 297 -5.91 74.76 14.72
C ALA A 297 -5.55 73.55 15.60
N GLU A 298 -4.62 72.72 15.16
CA GLU A 298 -4.31 71.43 15.77
C GLU A 298 -2.81 71.23 15.99
N ILE A 299 -2.47 70.52 17.06
CA ILE A 299 -1.11 70.03 17.35
C ILE A 299 -1.20 68.56 17.74
N ASN A 300 -0.31 67.75 17.16
CA ASN A 300 -0.05 66.37 17.56
C ASN A 300 1.37 66.27 18.12
N ILE A 301 1.48 65.78 19.36
CA ILE A 301 2.76 65.50 20.02
C ILE A 301 2.85 63.98 20.19
N ASP A 302 3.73 63.35 19.42
CA ASP A 302 3.99 61.92 19.53
C ASP A 302 4.75 61.60 20.82
N TYR A 303 4.37 60.52 21.50
CA TYR A 303 5.10 60.02 22.66
C TYR A 303 5.59 58.59 22.43
N PRO A 304 6.83 58.26 22.83
CA PRO A 304 7.37 56.92 22.66
C PRO A 304 6.55 55.90 23.45
N LYS A 305 6.28 54.76 22.82
CA LYS A 305 5.69 53.60 23.48
C LYS A 305 6.76 52.94 24.35
N GLY A 306 6.48 52.79 25.64
CA GLY A 306 7.27 51.93 26.51
C GLY A 306 7.63 52.58 27.84
N LEU A 307 6.86 52.27 28.86
CA LEU A 307 7.29 52.41 30.24
C LEU A 307 7.23 51.04 30.89
N ILE A 308 8.33 50.63 31.51
CA ILE A 308 8.43 49.38 32.25
C ILE A 308 7.50 49.52 33.46
N ARG A 309 6.47 48.69 33.53
CA ARG A 309 5.54 48.64 34.66
C ARG A 309 6.06 47.62 35.68
N PRO A 310 6.00 47.93 37.00
CA PRO A 310 6.27 46.91 38.02
C PRO A 310 5.28 45.75 37.92
N GLU A 311 5.70 44.57 38.39
CA GLU A 311 4.84 43.40 38.43
C GLU A 311 3.65 43.64 39.38
N GLN A 312 2.44 43.36 38.89
CA GLN A 312 1.20 43.48 39.66
C GLN A 312 0.44 42.15 39.67
N LYS A 313 -0.16 41.84 40.83
CA LYS A 313 -1.03 40.68 40.99
C LYS A 313 -2.48 41.07 40.66
N LEU A 314 -3.18 40.19 39.95
CA LEU A 314 -4.61 40.34 39.70
C LEU A 314 -5.39 40.18 41.01
N ILE A 315 -6.34 41.07 41.25
CA ILE A 315 -7.30 41.00 42.36
C ILE A 315 -8.64 40.42 41.87
N ASN A 316 -9.55 40.11 42.79
CA ASN A 316 -10.87 39.58 42.41
C ASN A 316 -11.71 40.67 41.73
N LYS A 317 -12.67 40.24 40.90
CA LYS A 317 -13.62 41.12 40.21
C LYS A 317 -14.35 42.08 41.17
N THR A 318 -14.79 41.58 42.31
CA THR A 318 -15.53 42.34 43.34
C THR A 318 -14.68 43.46 43.90
N ASP A 319 -13.42 43.15 44.24
CA ASP A 319 -12.48 44.09 44.86
C ASP A 319 -12.07 45.16 43.84
N ALA A 320 -11.77 44.74 42.60
CA ALA A 320 -11.47 45.66 41.49
C ALA A 320 -12.64 46.62 41.21
N THR A 321 -13.87 46.10 41.24
CA THR A 321 -15.08 46.89 41.08
C THR A 321 -15.22 47.89 42.24
N ALA A 322 -15.08 47.43 43.48
CA ALA A 322 -15.19 48.28 44.67
C ALA A 322 -14.17 49.42 44.66
N HIS A 323 -12.90 49.16 44.32
CA HIS A 323 -11.87 50.20 44.20
C HIS A 323 -12.23 51.26 43.15
N LEU A 324 -12.73 50.86 41.97
CA LEU A 324 -13.16 51.81 40.94
C LEU A 324 -14.36 52.64 41.39
N TYR A 325 -15.37 52.02 42.01
CA TYR A 325 -16.53 52.74 42.52
C TYR A 325 -16.15 53.71 43.65
N GLU A 326 -15.25 53.33 44.54
CA GLU A 326 -14.78 54.19 45.63
C GLU A 326 -13.99 55.39 45.12
N LEU A 327 -13.14 55.18 44.11
CA LEU A 327 -12.47 56.27 43.38
C LEU A 327 -13.51 57.23 42.80
N THR A 328 -14.55 56.70 42.12
CA THR A 328 -15.58 57.57 41.51
C THR A 328 -16.43 58.33 42.51
N ARG A 329 -16.74 57.70 43.64
CA ARG A 329 -17.49 58.31 44.74
C ARG A 329 -16.74 59.52 45.29
N THR A 330 -15.42 59.39 45.47
CA THR A 330 -14.56 60.47 45.95
C THR A 330 -14.49 61.64 44.97
N LEU A 331 -14.58 61.36 43.67
CA LEU A 331 -14.46 62.37 42.61
C LEU A 331 -15.80 63.03 42.22
N GLY A 332 -16.93 62.51 42.69
CA GLY A 332 -18.25 62.91 42.21
C GLY A 332 -18.46 62.61 40.72
N ALA A 333 -17.73 61.64 40.17
CA ALA A 333 -17.75 61.29 38.74
C ALA A 333 -18.80 60.22 38.44
N LYS A 334 -19.22 60.14 37.18
CA LYS A 334 -20.08 59.05 36.68
C LYS A 334 -19.22 57.94 36.09
N LEU A 335 -19.27 56.77 36.72
CA LEU A 335 -18.66 55.52 36.23
C LEU A 335 -19.61 54.77 35.30
N ASN A 336 -19.12 54.37 34.14
CA ASN A 336 -19.66 53.25 33.38
C ASN A 336 -18.61 52.14 33.38
N LEU A 337 -18.93 50.96 33.92
CA LEU A 337 -18.03 49.80 33.98
C LEU A 337 -18.75 48.57 33.42
N THR A 338 -18.21 47.99 32.36
CA THR A 338 -18.74 46.79 31.72
C THR A 338 -17.71 45.67 31.75
N TRP A 339 -18.02 44.58 32.43
CA TRP A 339 -17.18 43.39 32.45
C TRP A 339 -17.49 42.48 31.27
N LYS A 340 -16.46 42.10 30.51
CA LYS A 340 -16.55 41.11 29.43
C LYS A 340 -16.27 39.71 29.96
N SER A 341 -16.90 38.72 29.33
CA SER A 341 -16.53 37.32 29.53
C SER A 341 -15.06 37.10 29.17
N PRO A 342 -14.40 36.09 29.77
CA PRO A 342 -13.00 35.79 29.45
C PRO A 342 -12.80 35.55 27.97
N GLU A 343 -11.63 35.96 27.47
CA GLU A 343 -11.25 35.69 26.09
C GLU A 343 -11.06 34.18 25.89
N ILE A 344 -11.64 33.65 24.81
CA ILE A 344 -11.51 32.23 24.44
C ILE A 344 -10.71 32.15 23.15
N LYS A 345 -9.56 31.47 23.20
CA LYS A 345 -8.74 31.18 22.02
C LYS A 345 -8.91 29.73 21.60
N LYS A 346 -9.30 29.54 20.33
CA LYS A 346 -9.40 28.22 19.70
C LYS A 346 -8.04 27.85 19.10
N LYS A 347 -7.46 26.75 19.55
CA LYS A 347 -6.24 26.16 18.97
C LYS A 347 -6.59 24.83 18.31
N ASN A 348 -6.17 24.66 17.06
CA ASN A 348 -6.35 23.41 16.35
C ASN A 348 -5.50 22.32 16.99
N ASN A 349 -6.16 21.27 17.47
CA ASN A 349 -5.49 20.04 17.87
C ASN A 349 -5.40 19.14 16.65
N LYS A 350 -4.18 18.95 16.12
CA LYS A 350 -3.90 18.09 14.96
C LYS A 350 -4.38 16.64 15.15
N PHE A 351 -4.57 16.20 16.39
CA PHE A 351 -4.90 14.80 16.71
C PHE A 351 -6.40 14.55 16.94
N LEU A 352 -7.19 15.57 17.29
CA LEU A 352 -8.62 15.40 17.61
C LEU A 352 -9.56 15.89 16.50
N ASN A 353 -9.03 16.47 15.41
CA ASN A 353 -9.81 17.16 14.37
C ASN A 353 -10.87 18.14 14.94
N LYS A 354 -10.67 18.60 16.18
CA LYS A 354 -11.54 19.52 16.90
C LYS A 354 -10.70 20.61 17.54
N PRO A 355 -11.12 21.87 17.46
CA PRO A 355 -10.45 22.95 18.14
C PRO A 355 -10.58 22.77 19.65
N PHE A 356 -9.48 22.96 20.38
CA PHE A 356 -9.49 23.08 21.84
C PHE A 356 -9.61 24.55 22.22
N GLU A 357 -10.42 24.83 23.23
CA GLU A 357 -10.69 26.19 23.72
C GLU A 357 -9.82 26.47 24.95
N ILE A 358 -8.93 27.45 24.84
CA ILE A 358 -8.14 27.97 25.96
C ILE A 358 -8.87 29.21 26.46
N ILE A 359 -9.13 29.28 27.77
CA ILE A 359 -9.84 30.39 28.43
C ILE A 359 -8.81 31.25 29.15
N ALA A 360 -8.90 32.58 29.01
CA ALA A 360 -8.05 33.50 29.74
C ALA A 360 -8.28 33.37 31.26
N PRO A 361 -7.23 33.32 32.10
CA PRO A 361 -7.38 33.22 33.55
C PRO A 361 -7.79 34.55 34.21
N TRP A 362 -8.16 35.55 33.41
CA TRP A 362 -8.61 36.86 33.83
C TRP A 362 -9.81 37.31 33.00
N ILE A 363 -10.53 38.28 33.55
CA ILE A 363 -11.60 39.02 32.88
C ILE A 363 -11.20 40.46 32.66
N LYS A 364 -11.76 41.05 31.60
CA LYS A 364 -11.52 42.44 31.21
C LYS A 364 -12.75 43.28 31.56
N GLY A 365 -12.55 44.34 32.33
CA GLY A 365 -13.52 45.41 32.54
C GLY A 365 -13.17 46.60 31.66
N GLU A 366 -14.11 47.09 30.88
CA GLU A 366 -13.99 48.37 30.16
C GLU A 366 -14.71 49.44 30.96
N TRP A 367 -14.02 50.54 31.23
CA TRP A 367 -14.53 51.59 32.09
C TRP A 367 -14.42 52.97 31.44
N LYS A 368 -15.36 53.84 31.79
CA LYS A 368 -15.39 55.25 31.42
C LYS A 368 -15.83 56.10 32.62
N LEU A 369 -15.02 57.09 32.93
CA LEU A 369 -15.29 58.16 33.89
C LEU A 369 -15.72 59.40 33.11
N SER A 370 -16.87 59.96 33.48
CA SER A 370 -17.43 61.16 32.84
C SER A 370 -17.95 62.14 33.89
N GLY A 371 -18.11 63.41 33.50
CA GLY A 371 -18.59 64.45 34.39
C GLY A 371 -17.57 64.90 35.44
N LEU A 372 -16.27 64.73 35.15
CA LEU A 372 -15.20 65.21 36.03
C LEU A 372 -15.18 66.75 36.00
N PRO A 373 -15.28 67.43 37.17
CA PRO A 373 -15.22 68.90 37.23
C PRO A 373 -13.89 69.43 36.66
N ALA A 374 -13.96 70.41 35.75
CA ALA A 374 -12.77 71.07 35.24
C ALA A 374 -12.05 71.86 36.34
N GLY A 375 -10.71 71.85 36.31
CA GLY A 375 -9.85 72.63 37.22
C GLY A 375 -9.17 71.79 38.30
N SER A 376 -9.91 71.27 39.28
CA SER A 376 -9.35 70.67 40.51
C SER A 376 -9.41 69.13 40.59
N ALA A 377 -10.26 68.47 39.80
CA ALA A 377 -10.44 67.02 39.87
C ALA A 377 -9.31 66.23 39.19
N ILE A 378 -8.61 66.84 38.22
CA ILE A 378 -7.52 66.22 37.46
C ILE A 378 -6.18 66.67 38.05
N SER A 379 -5.74 65.98 39.08
CA SER A 379 -4.48 66.28 39.78
C SER A 379 -3.59 65.06 39.85
N ASP A 380 -2.31 65.26 40.18
CA ASP A 380 -1.39 64.16 40.43
C ASP A 380 -1.95 63.19 41.51
N PHE A 381 -2.68 63.69 42.50
CA PHE A 381 -3.30 62.89 43.56
C PHE A 381 -4.31 61.86 43.04
N LEU A 382 -5.16 62.24 42.08
CA LEU A 382 -6.10 61.31 41.44
C LEU A 382 -5.34 60.13 40.82
N PHE A 383 -4.28 60.40 40.08
CA PHE A 383 -3.55 59.34 39.39
C PHE A 383 -2.68 58.51 40.34
N ILE A 384 -2.23 59.08 41.46
CA ILE A 384 -1.63 58.32 42.58
C ILE A 384 -2.66 57.35 43.17
N GLN A 385 -3.91 57.77 43.37
CA GLN A 385 -4.97 56.87 43.82
C GLN A 385 -5.27 55.78 42.76
N MET A 386 -5.27 56.12 41.47
CA MET A 386 -5.45 55.15 40.39
C MET A 386 -4.29 54.15 40.31
N ASP A 387 -3.06 54.56 40.61
CA ASP A 387 -1.90 53.66 40.69
C ASP A 387 -2.06 52.59 41.78
N SER A 388 -2.83 52.89 42.83
CA SER A 388 -3.14 51.92 43.89
C SER A 388 -4.09 50.79 43.45
N ILE A 389 -4.80 50.97 42.33
CA ILE A 389 -5.73 49.97 41.78
C ILE A 389 -4.94 48.98 40.90
N PRO A 390 -4.79 47.70 41.32
CA PRO A 390 -4.00 46.72 40.58
C PRO A 390 -4.54 46.50 39.17
N CYS A 391 -3.62 46.38 38.20
CA CYS A 391 -3.93 46.08 36.80
C CYS A 391 -4.91 47.07 36.12
N LEU A 392 -5.05 48.28 36.66
CA LEU A 392 -5.76 49.39 36.01
C LEU A 392 -4.91 49.99 34.88
N VAL A 393 -5.53 50.17 33.72
CA VAL A 393 -4.92 50.74 32.52
C VAL A 393 -5.79 51.89 32.05
N ILE A 394 -5.18 53.05 31.85
CA ILE A 394 -5.82 54.18 31.17
C ILE A 394 -5.48 54.07 29.68
N SER A 395 -6.49 54.18 28.83
CA SER A 395 -6.34 54.19 27.37
C SER A 395 -6.43 55.60 26.81
N GLU A 396 -7.29 56.43 27.40
CA GLU A 396 -7.47 57.82 26.99
C GLU A 396 -7.80 58.73 28.18
N ILE A 397 -7.26 59.95 28.15
CA ILE A 397 -7.69 61.08 28.97
C ILE A 397 -8.09 62.19 28.01
N SER A 398 -9.30 62.72 28.11
CA SER A 398 -9.78 63.80 27.26
C SER A 398 -10.34 64.94 28.09
N PHE A 399 -9.92 66.15 27.76
CA PHE A 399 -10.48 67.40 28.22
C PHE A 399 -11.03 68.12 27.01
N THR A 400 -12.35 68.14 26.87
CA THR A 400 -13.03 68.73 25.71
C THR A 400 -14.12 69.68 26.22
N ARG A 401 -14.13 70.92 25.72
CA ARG A 401 -15.14 71.94 26.07
C ARG A 401 -15.37 72.07 27.58
N ASN A 402 -14.27 72.12 28.34
CA ASN A 402 -14.29 72.23 29.80
C ASN A 402 -14.94 71.04 30.53
N GLN A 403 -14.98 69.87 29.91
CA GLN A 403 -15.39 68.62 30.53
C GLN A 403 -14.26 67.61 30.39
N CYS A 404 -13.96 66.91 31.48
CA CYS A 404 -12.98 65.83 31.45
C CYS A 404 -13.66 64.47 31.46
N SER A 405 -13.11 63.57 30.66
CA SER A 405 -13.42 62.15 30.70
C SER A 405 -12.15 61.31 30.64
N MET A 406 -12.23 60.11 31.20
CA MET A 406 -11.15 59.13 31.14
C MET A 406 -11.74 57.79 30.80
N GLU A 407 -11.06 57.01 29.99
CA GLU A 407 -11.47 55.64 29.69
C GLU A 407 -10.29 54.70 29.62
N GLY A 408 -10.57 53.43 29.85
CA GLY A 408 -9.54 52.43 29.94
C GLY A 408 -10.08 51.05 30.25
N GLN A 409 -9.17 50.24 30.76
CA GLN A 409 -9.38 48.83 31.01
C GLN A 409 -8.92 48.48 32.42
N ILE A 410 -9.61 47.54 33.06
CA ILE A 410 -9.20 46.95 34.33
C ILE A 410 -9.22 45.42 34.16
N TYR A 411 -8.26 44.75 34.77
CA TYR A 411 -8.14 43.29 34.68
C TYR A 411 -8.24 42.68 36.07
N ALA A 412 -9.05 41.64 36.18
CA ALA A 412 -9.30 40.93 37.43
C ALA A 412 -9.23 39.43 37.21
N LYS A 413 -9.02 38.67 38.29
CA LYS A 413 -9.04 37.20 38.27
C LYS A 413 -10.42 36.71 37.78
N TYR A 414 -10.41 35.75 36.86
CA TYR A 414 -11.63 35.09 36.36
C TYR A 414 -12.22 34.16 37.42
#